data_AF-A0A2N3F7D2-F1
#
_entry.id   AF-A0A2N3F7D2-F1
#
_cell.length_a   1.000
_cell.length_b   1.000
_cell.length_c   1.000
_cell.angle_alpha   90.00
_cell.angle_beta   90.00
_cell.angle_gamma   90.00
#
_symmetry.space_group_name_H-M   'P 1'
#
loop_
_entity.id
_entity.type
_entity.pdbx_description
1 polymer ?
#
loop_
_entity_poly.entity_id
_entity_poly.type
_entity_poly.pdbx_seq_one_letter_code
_entity_poly.pdbx_strand_id
1 'polypeptide(L)'
;MRTMVDVRVILSALWGSLMLVFLLGDVLRIFAGDYTAGELAGVPASQSMWVGIAALMLTPILMMVLSLVVPYPAIRWVCIVAAGLWIVLTLMGLPYPGAYDNFLIGVSVVVCGAIIWYGLDVVGCHVAVSRSSAADAGRMRPTGEPSGRRELEYVRSGAGSARLPR
;
A
#
# COMPACT_ATOMS: atom_id res chain seq x y z
N MET A 1 2.13 -2.05 -14.77
CA MET A 1 1.22 -1.37 -13.82
C MET A 1 1.01 -2.29 -12.64
N ARG A 2 1.17 -1.81 -11.39
CA ARG A 2 0.81 -2.58 -10.19
C ARG A 2 -0.65 -2.33 -9.88
N THR A 3 -1.41 -3.38 -9.60
CA THR A 3 -2.81 -3.29 -9.19
C THR A 3 -2.92 -2.97 -7.69
N MET A 4 -4.10 -2.56 -7.23
CA MET A 4 -4.36 -2.30 -5.80
C MET A 4 -4.15 -3.55 -4.94
N VAL A 5 -4.41 -4.73 -5.50
CA VAL A 5 -4.16 -6.01 -4.83
C VAL A 5 -2.65 -6.23 -4.65
N ASP A 6 -1.85 -5.96 -5.69
CA ASP A 6 -0.39 -6.11 -5.63
C ASP A 6 0.21 -5.23 -4.52
N VAL A 7 -0.26 -3.99 -4.36
CA VAL A 7 0.26 -3.09 -3.32
C VAL A 7 -0.06 -3.60 -1.92
N ARG A 8 -1.26 -4.16 -1.69
CA ARG A 8 -1.64 -4.74 -0.39
C ARG A 8 -0.79 -5.94 -0.02
N VAL A 9 -0.48 -6.78 -1.00
CA VAL A 9 0.44 -7.91 -0.81
C VAL A 9 1.85 -7.43 -0.49
N ILE A 10 2.35 -6.42 -1.20
CA ILE A 10 3.65 -5.81 -0.91
C ILE A 10 3.68 -5.22 0.50
N LEU A 11 2.66 -4.46 0.90
CA LEU A 11 2.57 -3.87 2.25
C LEU A 11 2.57 -4.97 3.32
N SER A 12 1.78 -6.04 3.12
CA SER A 12 1.77 -7.19 4.02
C SER A 12 3.16 -7.82 4.16
N ALA A 13 3.86 -8.06 3.04
CA ALA A 13 5.20 -8.62 3.05
C ALA A 13 6.23 -7.69 3.72
N LEU A 14 6.11 -6.36 3.55
CA LEU A 14 6.96 -5.38 4.21
C LEU A 14 6.75 -5.37 5.74
N TRP A 15 5.50 -5.45 6.21
CA TRP A 15 5.21 -5.59 7.64
C TRP A 15 5.75 -6.89 8.23
N GLY A 16 5.64 -8.00 7.49
CA GLY A 16 6.28 -9.26 7.87
C GLY A 16 7.80 -9.14 7.94
N SER A 17 8.42 -8.48 6.95
CA SER A 17 9.86 -8.23 6.91
C SER A 17 10.31 -7.37 8.10
N LEU A 18 9.57 -6.32 8.43
CA LEU A 18 9.84 -5.48 9.60
C LEU A 18 9.83 -6.30 10.89
N MET A 19 8.86 -7.20 11.03
CA MET A 19 8.78 -8.11 12.17
C MET A 19 10.03 -9.01 12.28
N LEU A 20 10.46 -9.59 11.16
CA LEU A 20 11.65 -10.45 11.12
C LEU A 20 12.94 -9.70 11.46
N VAL A 21 13.06 -8.41 11.08
CA VAL A 21 14.21 -7.58 11.45
C VAL A 21 14.29 -7.40 12.96
N PHE A 22 13.16 -7.12 13.63
CA PHE A 22 13.13 -7.01 15.09
C PHE A 22 13.46 -8.34 15.78
N LEU A 23 12.87 -9.44 15.31
CA LEU A 23 13.14 -10.78 15.85
C LEU A 23 14.62 -11.17 15.67
N LEU A 24 15.21 -10.84 14.52
CA LEU A 24 16.64 -11.07 14.29
C LEU A 24 17.50 -10.28 15.29
N GLY A 25 17.14 -9.03 15.58
CA GLY A 25 17.82 -8.22 16.60
C GLY A 25 17.79 -8.90 17.98
N ASP A 26 16.62 -9.40 18.40
CA ASP A 26 16.48 -10.09 19.68
C ASP A 26 17.29 -11.38 19.74
N VAL A 27 17.29 -12.17 18.66
CA VAL A 27 18.12 -13.38 18.57
C VAL A 27 19.61 -13.05 18.64
N LEU A 28 20.07 -12.00 17.95
CA LEU A 28 21.47 -11.58 18.01
C LEU A 28 21.88 -11.10 19.40
N ARG A 29 21.05 -10.31 20.09
CA ARG A 29 21.32 -9.88 21.47
C ARG A 29 21.45 -11.07 22.42
N ILE A 30 20.61 -12.08 22.25
CA ILE A 30 20.68 -13.31 23.04
C ILE A 30 22.02 -14.02 22.84
N PHE A 31 22.45 -14.20 21.59
CA PHE A 31 23.71 -14.90 21.28
C PHE A 31 24.97 -14.07 21.58
N ALA A 32 24.89 -12.75 21.50
CA ALA A 32 25.99 -11.85 21.85
C ALA A 32 26.20 -11.75 23.37
N GLY A 33 25.20 -12.11 24.18
CA GLY A 33 25.22 -11.92 25.64
C GLY A 33 24.96 -10.46 26.06
N ASP A 34 24.53 -9.60 25.13
CA ASP A 34 24.21 -8.19 25.37
C ASP A 34 22.80 -8.02 25.98
N TYR A 35 22.35 -8.99 26.79
CA TYR A 35 21.06 -8.94 27.48
C TYR A 35 21.18 -9.48 28.91
N THR A 36 20.56 -8.78 29.85
CA THR A 36 20.37 -9.30 31.21
C THR A 36 18.97 -9.90 31.31
N ALA A 37 18.88 -11.19 31.65
CA ALA A 37 17.59 -11.87 31.75
C ALA A 37 16.69 -11.18 32.81
N GLY A 38 15.47 -10.83 32.39
CA GLY A 38 14.51 -10.17 33.28
C GLY A 38 14.69 -8.65 33.40
N GLU A 39 15.65 -8.05 32.70
CA GLU A 39 15.79 -6.60 32.61
C GLU A 39 15.44 -6.08 31.23
N LEU A 40 14.92 -4.86 31.21
CA LEU A 40 14.70 -4.07 30.02
C LEU A 40 15.33 -2.71 30.24
N ALA A 41 16.29 -2.32 29.39
CA ALA A 41 17.05 -1.07 29.52
C ALA A 41 17.69 -0.88 30.92
N GLY A 42 18.19 -1.96 31.53
CA GLY A 42 18.88 -1.93 32.83
C GLY A 42 17.97 -1.79 34.06
N VAL A 43 16.65 -1.94 33.90
CA VAL A 43 15.71 -2.03 35.02
C VAL A 43 14.99 -3.38 35.01
N PRO A 44 14.69 -3.99 36.18
CA PRO A 44 13.86 -5.18 36.26
C PRO A 44 12.52 -4.96 35.57
N ALA A 45 12.23 -5.81 34.59
CA ALA A 45 11.05 -5.71 33.76
C ALA A 45 9.80 -6.13 34.54
N SER A 46 8.90 -5.18 34.75
CA SER A 46 7.60 -5.44 35.37
C SER A 46 6.65 -6.19 34.42
N GLN A 47 5.62 -6.83 34.98
CA GLN A 47 4.60 -7.51 34.17
C GLN A 47 3.93 -6.57 33.16
N SER A 48 3.66 -5.31 33.54
CA SER A 48 3.06 -4.33 32.63
C SER A 48 4.00 -3.94 31.49
N MET A 49 5.32 -3.92 31.73
CA MET A 49 6.31 -3.66 30.71
C MET A 49 6.35 -4.78 29.65
N TRP A 50 6.30 -6.04 30.08
CA TRP A 50 6.20 -7.19 29.18
C TRP A 50 4.94 -7.16 28.32
N VAL A 51 3.79 -6.83 28.91
CA VAL A 51 2.54 -6.66 28.17
C VAL A 51 2.64 -5.50 27.17
N GLY A 52 3.29 -4.40 27.56
CA GLY A 52 3.53 -3.26 26.67
C GLY A 52 4.37 -3.63 25.45
N ILE A 53 5.46 -4.37 25.64
CA ILE A 53 6.33 -4.83 24.54
C ILE A 53 5.60 -5.85 23.67
N ALA A 54 4.86 -6.78 24.27
CA ALA A 54 4.05 -7.73 23.53
C ALA A 54 3.01 -7.02 22.66
N ALA A 55 2.32 -6.00 23.18
CA ALA A 55 1.37 -5.19 22.42
C ALA A 55 2.06 -4.39 21.30
N LEU A 56 3.24 -3.83 21.58
CA LEU A 56 4.01 -3.09 20.58
C LEU A 56 4.41 -4.02 19.42
N MET A 57 5.02 -5.16 19.71
CA MET A 57 5.45 -6.16 18.74
C MET A 57 4.27 -6.83 18.03
N LEU A 58 3.08 -6.88 18.63
CA LEU A 58 1.88 -7.35 17.94
C LEU A 58 1.49 -6.43 16.76
N THR A 59 1.87 -5.15 16.79
CA THR A 59 1.54 -4.16 15.75
C THR A 59 1.92 -4.61 14.34
N PRO A 60 3.19 -4.93 14.02
CA PRO A 60 3.57 -5.41 12.68
C PRO A 60 2.88 -6.72 12.27
N ILE A 61 2.59 -7.62 13.21
CA ILE A 61 1.83 -8.86 12.93
C ILE A 61 0.40 -8.52 12.51
N LEU A 62 -0.27 -7.61 13.22
CA LEU A 62 -1.60 -7.16 12.87
C LEU A 62 -1.61 -6.43 11.53
N MET A 63 -0.63 -5.57 11.29
CA MET A 63 -0.53 -4.83 10.04
C MET A 63 -0.30 -5.74 8.82
N MET A 64 0.38 -6.87 8.99
CA MET A 64 0.50 -7.88 7.95
C MET A 64 -0.87 -8.38 7.49
N VAL A 65 -1.78 -8.68 8.43
CA VAL A 65 -3.14 -9.14 8.13
C VAL A 65 -4.04 -7.99 7.66
N LEU A 66 -4.01 -6.85 8.36
CA LEU A 66 -4.84 -5.68 8.04
C LEU A 66 -4.55 -5.14 6.63
N SER A 67 -3.31 -5.25 6.17
CA SER A 67 -2.93 -4.92 4.79
C SER A 67 -3.77 -5.68 3.75
N LEU A 68 -4.13 -6.94 4.04
CA LEU A 68 -4.88 -7.84 3.16
C LEU A 68 -6.39 -7.81 3.38
N VAL A 69 -6.86 -7.36 4.54
CA VAL A 69 -8.28 -7.35 4.91
C VAL A 69 -8.92 -5.98 4.67
N VAL A 70 -8.24 -4.89 5.03
CA VAL A 70 -8.82 -3.55 4.97
C VAL A 70 -8.78 -3.02 3.53
N PRO A 71 -9.92 -2.54 2.97
CA PRO A 71 -9.95 -2.00 1.62
C PRO A 71 -9.30 -0.63 1.53
N TYR A 72 -8.95 -0.23 0.31
CA TYR A 72 -8.54 1.15 0.04
C TYR A 72 -9.72 2.13 0.15
N PRO A 73 -9.45 3.40 0.50
CA PRO A 73 -8.13 4.00 0.76
C PRO A 73 -7.64 3.87 2.22
N ALA A 74 -8.44 3.33 3.14
CA ALA A 74 -8.18 3.38 4.58
C ALA A 74 -6.82 2.77 4.96
N ILE A 75 -6.50 1.60 4.42
CA ILE A 75 -5.28 0.86 4.76
C ILE A 75 -3.99 1.65 4.47
N ARG A 76 -4.01 2.54 3.47
CA ARG A 76 -2.85 3.36 3.11
C ARG A 76 -2.43 4.27 4.27
N TRP A 77 -3.41 4.96 4.86
CA TRP A 77 -3.15 5.96 5.89
C TRP A 77 -2.76 5.28 7.19
N VAL A 78 -3.39 4.15 7.50
CA VAL A 78 -3.03 3.31 8.64
C VAL A 78 -1.57 2.85 8.53
N CYS A 79 -1.15 2.35 7.36
CA CYS A 79 0.23 1.92 7.15
C CYS A 79 1.23 3.09 7.26
N ILE A 80 0.93 4.25 6.67
CA ILE A 80 1.81 5.43 6.72
C ILE A 80 1.98 5.92 8.17
N VAL A 81 0.88 6.06 8.91
CA VAL A 81 0.93 6.53 10.30
C VAL A 81 1.66 5.52 11.18
N ALA A 82 1.35 4.23 11.05
CA ALA A 82 2.02 3.18 11.82
C ALA A 82 3.52 3.10 11.50
N ALA A 83 3.93 3.19 10.23
CA ALA A 83 5.33 3.21 9.84
C ALA A 83 6.06 4.46 10.38
N GLY A 84 5.42 5.63 10.32
CA GLY A 84 5.95 6.86 10.91
C GLY A 84 6.18 6.73 12.41
N LEU A 85 5.22 6.17 13.14
CA LEU A 85 5.37 5.88 14.57
C LEU A 85 6.54 4.93 14.84
N TRP A 86 6.67 3.86 14.05
CA TRP A 86 7.77 2.91 14.18
C TRP A 86 9.14 3.56 13.92
N ILE A 87 9.25 4.45 12.93
CA ILE A 87 10.48 5.21 12.69
C ILE A 87 10.85 6.02 13.94
N VAL A 88 9.89 6.78 14.49
CA VAL A 88 10.12 7.59 15.71
C VAL A 88 10.56 6.71 16.88
N LEU A 89 9.85 5.63 17.16
CA LEU A 89 10.20 4.71 18.26
C LEU A 89 11.58 4.09 18.09
N THR A 90 11.94 3.70 16.86
CA THR A 90 13.23 3.08 16.58
C THR A 90 14.38 4.09 16.72
N LEU A 91 14.16 5.34 16.30
CA LEU A 91 15.15 6.41 16.43
C LEU A 91 15.33 6.86 17.89
N MET A 92 14.28 6.83 18.71
CA MET A 92 14.37 7.13 20.15
C MET A 92 15.25 6.13 20.92
N GLY A 93 15.44 4.92 20.40
CA GLY A 93 16.32 3.92 21.01
C GLY A 93 17.80 4.10 20.69
N LEU A 94 18.18 4.99 19.77
CA LEU A 94 19.57 5.18 19.37
C LEU A 94 20.35 6.05 20.37
N PRO A 95 21.67 5.81 20.54
CA PRO A 95 22.45 4.73 19.94
C PRO A 95 22.46 3.45 20.81
N TYR A 96 22.43 2.28 20.17
CA TYR A 96 22.65 1.01 20.86
C TYR A 96 24.15 0.69 20.96
N PRO A 97 24.60 0.03 22.04
CA PRO A 97 25.99 -0.42 22.18
C PRO A 97 26.43 -1.39 21.08
N GLY A 98 25.53 -2.27 20.63
CA GLY A 98 25.81 -3.25 19.58
C GLY A 98 25.80 -2.64 18.17
N ALA A 99 26.88 -2.83 17.40
CA ALA A 99 26.94 -2.40 16.01
C ALA A 99 25.88 -3.08 15.12
N TYR A 100 25.53 -4.34 15.45
CA TYR A 100 24.49 -5.10 14.76
C TYR A 100 23.09 -4.48 14.97
N ASP A 101 22.81 -3.95 16.16
CA ASP A 101 21.54 -3.26 16.46
C ASP A 101 21.40 -1.97 15.64
N ASN A 102 22.46 -1.17 15.60
CA ASN A 102 22.47 0.06 14.80
C ASN A 102 22.28 -0.25 13.29
N PHE A 103 22.86 -1.35 12.78
CA PHE A 103 22.63 -1.80 11.41
C PHE A 103 21.17 -2.22 11.18
N LEU A 104 20.61 -3.05 12.05
CA LEU A 104 19.22 -3.53 11.93
C LEU A 104 18.20 -2.39 12.07
N ILE A 105 18.50 -1.36 12.86
CA ILE A 105 17.71 -0.13 12.92
C ILE A 105 17.76 0.64 11.59
N GLY A 106 18.92 0.72 10.96
CA GLY A 106 19.02 1.29 9.61
C GLY A 106 18.14 0.54 8.61
N VAL A 107 18.18 -0.80 8.65
CA VAL A 107 17.34 -1.66 7.80
C VAL A 107 15.85 -1.47 8.10
N SER A 108 15.44 -1.40 9.37
CA SER A 108 14.04 -1.21 9.74
C SER A 108 13.50 0.15 9.28
N VAL A 109 14.30 1.21 9.36
CA VAL A 109 13.95 2.54 8.82
C VAL A 109 13.77 2.49 7.31
N VAL A 110 14.63 1.78 6.57
CA VAL A 110 14.47 1.57 5.12
C VAL A 110 13.17 0.82 4.81
N VAL A 111 12.85 -0.23 5.56
CA VAL A 111 11.59 -0.98 5.40
C VAL A 111 10.38 -0.09 5.67
N CYS A 112 10.39 0.70 6.75
CA CYS A 112 9.33 1.67 7.03
C CYS A 112 9.22 2.75 5.95
N GLY A 113 10.35 3.23 5.42
CA GLY A 113 10.39 4.14 4.28
C GLY A 113 9.75 3.54 3.04
N ALA A 114 10.00 2.25 2.76
CA ALA A 114 9.33 1.52 1.69
C ALA A 114 7.81 1.41 1.93
N ILE A 115 7.36 1.13 3.15
CA ILE A 115 5.92 1.10 3.50
C ILE A 115 5.27 2.46 3.18
N ILE A 116 5.92 3.56 3.58
CA ILE A 116 5.43 4.92 3.31
C ILE A 116 5.40 5.18 1.80
N TRP A 117 6.48 4.84 1.09
CA TRP A 117 6.60 5.01 -0.36
C TRP A 117 5.48 4.29 -1.11
N TYR A 118 5.27 3.00 -0.85
CA TYR A 118 4.20 2.21 -1.46
C TYR A 118 2.80 2.68 -1.03
N GLY A 119 2.65 3.25 0.17
CA GLY A 119 1.43 3.90 0.61
C GLY A 119 1.11 5.20 -0.15
N LEU A 120 2.15 5.96 -0.52
CA LEU A 120 2.06 7.24 -1.24
C LEU A 120 1.93 7.09 -2.75
N ASP A 121 2.66 6.17 -3.40
CA ASP A 121 2.63 5.96 -4.85
C ASP A 121 1.22 5.68 -5.40
N VAL A 122 0.34 5.10 -4.58
CA VAL A 122 -1.08 4.86 -4.93
C VAL A 122 -1.86 6.17 -5.14
N VAL A 123 -1.43 7.28 -4.53
CA VAL A 123 -2.06 8.60 -4.69
C VAL A 123 -1.90 9.12 -6.12
N GLY A 124 -0.76 8.87 -6.76
CA GLY A 124 -0.48 9.32 -8.14
C GLY A 124 -1.42 8.70 -9.17
N CYS A 125 -1.83 7.45 -8.97
CA CYS A 125 -2.69 6.72 -9.91
C CYS A 125 -4.14 7.26 -9.93
N HIS A 126 -4.71 7.58 -8.76
CA HIS A 126 -6.05 8.16 -8.67
C HIS A 126 -6.13 9.57 -9.29
N VAL A 127 -5.09 10.39 -9.12
CA VAL A 127 -5.03 11.74 -9.73
C VAL A 127 -4.83 11.65 -11.24
N ALA A 128 -4.02 10.71 -11.73
CA ALA A 128 -3.78 10.53 -13.16
C ALA A 128 -5.03 10.05 -13.91
N VAL A 129 -5.77 9.08 -13.36
CA VAL A 129 -7.01 8.55 -13.97
C VAL A 129 -8.14 9.57 -13.94
N SER A 130 -8.29 10.33 -12.85
CA SER A 130 -9.32 11.37 -12.78
C SER A 130 -9.07 12.50 -13.80
N ARG A 131 -7.79 12.85 -14.04
CA ARG A 131 -7.42 13.84 -15.06
C ARG A 131 -7.60 13.34 -16.49
N SER A 132 -7.35 12.05 -16.78
CA SER A 132 -7.59 11.53 -18.14
C SER A 132 -9.08 11.46 -18.46
N SER A 133 -9.92 11.07 -17.50
CA SER A 133 -11.38 11.03 -17.68
C SER A 133 -11.98 12.43 -17.86
N ALA A 134 -11.48 13.44 -17.15
CA ALA A 134 -11.92 14.82 -17.34
C ALA A 134 -11.44 15.41 -18.67
N ALA A 135 -10.22 15.07 -19.11
CA ALA A 135 -9.69 15.47 -20.41
C ALA A 135 -10.42 14.81 -21.59
N ASP A 136 -10.87 13.56 -21.43
CA ASP A 136 -11.61 12.82 -22.45
C ASP A 136 -13.09 13.23 -22.52
N ALA A 137 -13.71 13.54 -21.37
CA ALA A 137 -15.05 14.11 -21.31
C ALA A 137 -15.16 15.50 -21.98
N GLY A 138 -14.08 16.29 -21.95
CA GLY A 138 -13.99 17.54 -22.72
C GLY A 138 -13.74 17.36 -24.22
N ARG A 139 -13.45 16.13 -24.68
CA ARG A 139 -13.16 15.80 -26.08
C ARG A 139 -14.33 15.15 -26.81
N MET A 140 -15.40 14.76 -26.11
CA MET A 140 -16.68 14.45 -26.75
C MET A 140 -17.27 15.74 -27.36
N ARG A 141 -16.96 15.97 -28.65
CA ARG A 141 -17.69 16.93 -29.49
C ARG A 141 -19.18 16.59 -29.44
N PRO A 142 -20.09 17.58 -29.41
CA PRO A 142 -21.47 17.32 -29.76
C PRO A 142 -21.49 17.05 -31.27
N THR A 143 -21.39 15.79 -31.68
CA THR A 143 -21.77 15.38 -33.03
C THR A 143 -23.30 15.40 -33.09
N GLY A 144 -23.84 16.62 -33.15
CA GLY A 144 -25.15 16.84 -33.71
C GLY A 144 -25.06 16.61 -35.22
N GLU A 145 -25.37 15.41 -35.66
CA GLU A 145 -25.81 15.19 -37.04
C GLU A 145 -27.02 14.26 -37.01
N PRO A 146 -28.23 14.74 -37.36
CA PRO A 146 -29.40 13.90 -37.42
C PRO A 146 -29.26 12.94 -38.60
N SER A 147 -29.01 11.67 -38.29
CA SER A 147 -29.04 10.52 -39.20
C SER A 147 -30.46 10.26 -39.70
N GLY A 148 -31.00 11.17 -40.51
CA GLY A 148 -32.34 11.06 -41.12
C GLY A 148 -32.35 11.20 -42.65
N ARG A 149 -31.20 11.49 -43.29
CA ARG A 149 -31.13 11.71 -44.74
C ARG A 149 -30.73 10.51 -45.58
N ARG A 150 -30.15 9.45 -45.01
CA ARG A 150 -29.65 8.30 -45.79
C ARG A 150 -30.68 7.22 -46.08
N GLU A 151 -31.78 7.13 -45.32
CA GLU A 151 -32.83 6.14 -45.62
C GLU A 151 -33.79 6.57 -46.74
N LEU A 152 -34.04 7.87 -46.90
CA LEU A 152 -34.95 8.36 -47.95
C LEU A 152 -34.37 8.23 -49.35
N GLU A 153 -33.04 8.12 -49.48
CA GLU A 153 -32.37 7.98 -50.77
C GLU A 153 -32.34 6.52 -51.25
N TYR A 154 -32.33 5.54 -50.33
CA TYR A 154 -32.43 4.12 -50.67
C TYR A 154 -33.84 3.73 -51.12
N VAL A 155 -34.89 4.27 -50.49
CA VAL A 155 -36.29 4.01 -50.88
C VAL A 155 -36.63 4.66 -52.23
N ARG A 156 -36.02 5.82 -52.57
CA ARG A 156 -36.22 6.45 -53.88
C ARG A 156 -35.50 5.75 -55.03
N SER A 157 -34.41 5.03 -54.74
CA SER A 157 -33.64 4.30 -55.76
C SER A 157 -34.19 2.90 -56.07
N GLY A 158 -35.08 2.34 -55.25
CA GLY A 158 -35.66 1.00 -55.44
C GLY A 158 -37.01 0.93 -56.14
N ALA A 159 -37.65 2.08 -56.42
CA ALA A 159 -38.97 2.14 -57.05
C ALA A 159 -38.86 2.32 -58.57
N GLY A 160 -38.32 1.32 -59.26
CA GLY A 160 -38.25 1.33 -60.72
C GLY A 160 -37.96 -0.03 -61.31
N SER A 161 -38.98 -0.63 -61.94
CA SER A 161 -38.92 -1.81 -62.81
C SER A 161 -38.99 -3.20 -62.14
N ALA A 162 -40.23 -3.66 -61.88
CA ALA A 162 -40.55 -5.09 -61.96
C ALA A 162 -41.86 -5.28 -62.74
N ARG A 163 -41.68 -5.76 -63.97
CA ARG A 163 -42.72 -6.19 -64.92
C ARG A 163 -43.41 -7.45 -64.40
N LEU A 164 -44.74 -7.51 -64.51
CA LEU A 164 -45.55 -8.72 -64.32
C LEU A 164 -45.30 -9.72 -65.46
N PRO A 165 -45.08 -11.02 -65.19
CA PRO A 165 -45.28 -12.06 -66.18
C PRO A 165 -46.75 -12.56 -66.13
N ARG A 166 -47.30 -12.75 -67.34
CA ARG A 166 -48.56 -13.47 -67.59
C ARG A 166 -48.36 -14.97 -67.47
#